data_AF-A0A928IAS0-F1
#
_entry.id   AF-A0A928IAS0-F1
#
_cell.length_a   1.000
_cell.length_b   1.000
_cell.length_c   1.000
_cell.angle_alpha   90.00
_cell.angle_beta   90.00
_cell.angle_gamma   90.00
#
_symmetry.space_group_name_H-M   'P 1'
#
loop_
_entity.id
_entity.type
_entity.pdbx_description
1 polymer ?
#
loop_
_entity_poly.entity_id
_entity_poly.type
_entity_poly.pdbx_seq_one_letter_code
_entity_poly.pdbx_strand_id
1 'polypeptide(L)'
;MKHIILFLLVSLLCLGLVSCSGENGESKETDGQSDSGTVAEETLAEEPTPEKKSALPEGINPNDYDVFVQFDLPENFRQAAVDYMKKMATLEWTPLVDYSFGLNRENWKYTFELKAGTTYTGLPYSSGNRAYDEFIKNINENGGKFFDTTPIEEMQQTGNNMKTWGVECNSSTNAAIQQFSPVAKGVARQYMPSFTDEFIGKVLGDIKVTPGLRRTEQIVAENNADAIYEGYAQLKLGDIIMQKNEDSGLCHVRMISVEPEVARNGTGRINPSRSFVKCVEQTDAFDKNRNDGVLTTWRVDKTYTFTELYTKNYLPITLEVYETNISVIPYLALDEAPTAETLAKGSINGTLSSDYPIQYCYLDLYNKDGDLVSRVAQHERNGVFKLNLRKYNYSLFTKDVVAGDYTFVLYAGLNCGSAELCRVDFTYNG
;
A
#
# COMPACT_ATOMS: atom_id res chain seq x y z
N MET A 1 67.49 -17.20 10.34
CA MET A 1 67.52 -16.06 9.39
C MET A 1 66.67 -14.94 9.96
N LYS A 2 67.34 -13.82 10.31
CA LYS A 2 66.90 -12.40 10.43
C LYS A 2 65.40 -12.15 10.76
N HIS A 3 65.08 -11.70 11.98
CA HIS A 3 64.96 -10.27 12.41
C HIS A 3 63.69 -9.60 11.81
N ILE A 4 62.84 -8.79 12.46
CA ILE A 4 62.87 -7.88 13.62
C ILE A 4 61.39 -7.37 13.72
N ILE A 5 60.67 -7.43 14.87
CA ILE A 5 60.39 -6.35 15.85
C ILE A 5 59.90 -5.01 15.24
N LEU A 6 58.73 -4.50 15.67
CA LEU A 6 58.48 -3.21 16.38
C LEU A 6 56.95 -2.88 16.33
N PHE A 7 56.13 -2.88 17.38
CA PHE A 7 56.02 -2.08 18.63
C PHE A 7 55.50 -0.64 18.52
N LEU A 8 54.56 -0.32 19.43
CA LEU A 8 54.06 0.96 20.02
C LEU A 8 52.53 1.08 19.82
N LEU A 9 51.60 0.95 20.78
CA LEU A 9 51.54 1.09 22.25
C LEU A 9 52.00 2.46 22.77
N VAL A 10 51.07 3.19 23.41
CA VAL A 10 51.15 3.89 24.71
C VAL A 10 49.88 4.77 24.83
N SER A 11 48.90 4.44 25.70
CA SER A 11 48.71 4.89 27.10
C SER A 11 48.28 6.37 27.20
N LEU A 12 47.54 6.90 28.18
CA LEU A 12 46.78 6.45 29.35
C LEU A 12 45.92 7.68 29.76
N LEU A 13 44.77 7.44 30.41
CA LEU A 13 44.16 8.20 31.51
C LEU A 13 44.59 9.66 31.80
N CYS A 14 43.60 10.56 31.99
CA CYS A 14 43.35 11.19 33.32
C CYS A 14 42.10 12.08 33.36
N LEU A 15 41.44 12.03 34.53
CA LEU A 15 40.34 12.85 35.01
C LEU A 15 40.68 14.34 35.10
N GLY A 16 39.65 15.20 35.06
CA GLY A 16 39.75 16.61 35.46
C GLY A 16 38.40 17.31 35.53
N LEU A 17 37.94 17.55 36.75
CA LEU A 17 36.72 18.23 37.18
C LEU A 17 36.87 19.76 37.20
N VAL A 18 35.71 20.46 37.14
CA VAL A 18 35.37 21.78 37.74
C VAL A 18 35.82 23.06 37.01
N SER A 19 34.82 23.92 36.70
CA SER A 19 34.76 25.31 37.19
C SER A 19 33.43 25.99 36.83
N CYS A 20 32.62 26.28 37.85
CA CYS A 20 31.60 27.33 37.84
C CYS A 20 32.20 28.63 38.37
N SER A 21 31.88 29.75 37.73
CA SER A 21 31.86 31.13 38.27
C SER A 21 31.22 31.99 37.19
N GLY A 22 30.05 32.60 37.39
CA GLY A 22 29.87 33.95 37.98
C GLY A 22 30.15 35.02 36.91
N GLU A 23 29.49 36.17 36.79
CA GLU A 23 28.37 36.84 37.42
C GLU A 23 28.10 38.09 36.55
N ASN A 24 26.88 38.63 36.61
CA ASN A 24 26.49 40.05 36.49
C ASN A 24 26.80 40.88 35.22
N GLY A 25 25.74 41.53 34.73
CA GLY A 25 25.82 42.63 33.77
C GLY A 25 24.45 43.24 33.49
N GLU A 26 23.95 44.03 34.43
CA GLU A 26 22.86 44.99 34.20
C GLU A 26 23.19 45.95 33.05
N SER A 27 22.22 46.26 32.19
CA SER A 27 21.98 47.66 31.80
C SER A 27 20.67 47.85 31.03
N LYS A 28 19.83 48.71 31.63
CA LYS A 28 19.11 49.86 31.05
C LYS A 28 18.03 49.65 29.99
N GLU A 29 16.81 49.89 30.49
CA GLU A 29 15.71 50.61 29.86
C GLU A 29 16.15 51.67 28.83
N THR A 30 15.52 51.61 27.66
CA THR A 30 15.13 52.80 26.91
C THR A 30 13.73 52.57 26.36
N ASP A 31 12.79 53.35 26.90
CA ASP A 31 11.42 53.52 26.42
C ASP A 31 11.42 53.95 24.95
N GLY A 32 10.75 53.17 24.12
CA GLY A 32 10.49 53.42 22.70
C GLY A 32 8.99 53.28 22.43
N GLN A 33 8.29 54.39 22.69
CA GLN A 33 7.02 54.85 22.14
C GLN A 33 6.30 53.90 21.17
N SER A 34 5.15 53.37 21.62
CA SER A 34 4.21 52.55 20.86
C SER A 34 3.49 53.38 19.78
N ASP A 35 3.79 53.12 18.51
CA ASP A 35 2.91 53.47 17.39
C ASP A 35 2.00 52.27 17.11
N SER A 36 0.71 52.46 17.36
CA SER A 36 -0.35 51.50 17.08
C SER A 36 -0.62 51.44 15.58
N GLY A 37 0.19 50.67 14.85
CA GLY A 37 -0.11 50.22 13.50
C GLY A 37 -0.98 48.98 13.55
N THR A 38 -2.27 49.12 13.22
CA THR A 38 -3.18 48.02 12.88
C THR A 38 -2.53 47.14 11.80
N VAL A 39 -2.10 45.95 12.19
CA VAL A 39 -1.76 44.88 11.26
C VAL A 39 -3.07 44.40 10.65
N ALA A 40 -3.25 44.64 9.35
CA ALA A 40 -4.33 44.01 8.61
C ALA A 40 -4.14 42.49 8.71
N GLU A 41 -5.09 41.80 9.34
CA GLU A 41 -5.27 40.36 9.16
C GLU A 41 -5.48 40.12 7.67
N GLU A 42 -4.41 39.69 6.99
CA GLU A 42 -4.51 39.09 5.68
C GLU A 42 -5.21 37.75 5.90
N THR A 43 -6.55 37.76 5.81
CA THR A 43 -7.35 36.54 5.72
C THR A 43 -6.82 35.75 4.54
N LEU A 44 -6.07 34.67 4.84
CA LEU A 44 -5.72 33.64 3.89
C LEU A 44 -7.00 33.23 3.18
N ALA A 45 -7.07 33.53 1.88
CA ALA A 45 -8.17 33.08 1.05
C ALA A 45 -8.28 31.56 1.22
N GLU A 46 -9.45 31.08 1.65
CA GLU A 46 -9.75 29.64 1.66
C GLU A 46 -9.42 29.10 0.26
N GLU A 47 -8.52 28.12 0.18
CA GLU A 47 -8.29 27.41 -1.07
C GLU A 47 -9.64 26.84 -1.53
N PRO A 48 -9.99 26.98 -2.81
CA PRO A 48 -11.26 26.46 -3.33
C PRO A 48 -11.33 24.96 -3.05
N THR A 49 -12.28 24.57 -2.21
CA THR A 49 -12.57 23.16 -1.94
C THR A 49 -12.92 22.48 -3.27
N PRO A 50 -12.17 21.45 -3.71
CA PRO A 50 -12.46 20.78 -4.98
C PRO A 50 -13.89 20.22 -4.97
N GLU A 51 -14.71 20.58 -5.96
CA GLU A 51 -16.03 19.96 -6.15
C GLU A 51 -15.87 18.46 -6.42
N LYS A 52 -16.38 17.62 -5.51
CA LYS A 52 -16.42 16.17 -5.67
C LYS A 52 -17.36 15.82 -6.84
N LYS A 53 -16.78 15.43 -7.98
CA LYS A 53 -17.54 14.84 -9.09
C LYS A 53 -17.37 13.33 -9.03
N SER A 54 -18.40 12.65 -8.53
CA SER A 54 -18.52 11.19 -8.56
C SER A 54 -19.73 10.82 -9.40
N ALA A 55 -19.52 9.95 -10.39
CA ALA A 55 -20.58 9.42 -11.22
C ALA A 55 -20.35 7.92 -11.43
N LEU A 56 -21.44 7.22 -11.75
CA LEU A 56 -21.31 5.91 -12.38
C LEU A 56 -20.58 6.06 -13.73
N PRO A 57 -19.86 5.03 -14.18
CA PRO A 57 -19.31 5.01 -15.52
C PRO A 57 -20.41 5.20 -16.57
N GLU A 58 -20.06 5.88 -17.67
CA GLU A 58 -20.98 6.16 -18.76
C GLU A 58 -21.53 4.86 -19.37
N GLY A 59 -22.86 4.82 -19.59
CA GLY A 59 -23.53 3.65 -20.16
C GLY A 59 -23.94 2.56 -19.15
N ILE A 60 -23.65 2.72 -17.85
CA ILE A 60 -24.11 1.79 -16.82
C ILE A 60 -25.47 2.22 -16.26
N ASN A 61 -26.48 1.36 -16.43
CA ASN A 61 -27.79 1.50 -15.82
C ASN A 61 -28.01 0.40 -14.77
N PRO A 62 -28.12 0.72 -13.46
CA PRO A 62 -28.31 -0.27 -12.41
C PRO A 62 -29.51 -1.20 -12.60
N ASN A 63 -30.54 -0.77 -13.34
CA ASN A 63 -31.74 -1.57 -13.59
C ASN A 63 -31.56 -2.67 -14.64
N ASP A 64 -30.41 -2.71 -15.33
CA ASP A 64 -30.12 -3.74 -16.33
C ASP A 64 -29.53 -5.01 -15.69
N TYR A 65 -29.43 -5.06 -14.36
CA TYR A 65 -28.79 -6.14 -13.60
C TYR A 65 -29.72 -6.67 -12.50
N ASP A 66 -29.64 -7.97 -12.21
CA ASP A 66 -30.37 -8.61 -11.09
C ASP A 66 -29.87 -8.12 -9.73
N VAL A 67 -28.55 -7.91 -9.61
CA VAL A 67 -27.92 -7.35 -8.41
C VAL A 67 -26.96 -6.25 -8.83
N PHE A 68 -27.05 -5.11 -8.14
CA PHE A 68 -26.14 -3.99 -8.32
C PHE A 68 -25.75 -3.41 -6.96
N VAL A 69 -24.45 -3.43 -6.66
CA VAL A 69 -23.89 -2.87 -5.42
C VAL A 69 -22.93 -1.75 -5.76
N GLN A 70 -23.14 -0.57 -5.16
CA GLN A 70 -22.21 0.56 -5.23
C GLN A 70 -21.36 0.62 -3.96
N PHE A 71 -20.12 1.04 -4.10
CA PHE A 71 -19.23 1.32 -2.97
C PHE A 71 -19.10 2.81 -2.75
N ASP A 72 -19.04 3.21 -1.48
CA ASP A 72 -18.80 4.58 -1.11
C ASP A 72 -17.34 4.97 -1.41
N LEU A 73 -17.18 6.15 -2.01
CA LEU A 73 -15.88 6.78 -2.18
C LEU A 73 -15.57 7.63 -0.94
N PRO A 74 -14.37 7.51 -0.35
CA PRO A 74 -14.01 8.30 0.82
C PRO A 74 -14.05 9.80 0.50
N GLU A 75 -14.26 10.62 1.53
CA GLU A 75 -14.29 12.08 1.38
C GLU A 75 -12.90 12.66 1.05
N ASN A 76 -11.85 12.02 1.58
CA ASN A 76 -10.46 12.40 1.38
C ASN A 76 -9.62 11.21 0.91
N PHE A 77 -9.34 11.16 -0.40
CA PHE A 77 -8.55 10.09 -1.02
C PHE A 77 -7.12 9.99 -0.48
N ARG A 78 -6.51 11.12 -0.13
CA ARG A 78 -5.16 11.17 0.43
C ARG A 78 -5.11 10.48 1.79
N GLN A 79 -6.04 10.82 2.67
CA GLN A 79 -6.14 10.22 4.00
C GLN A 79 -6.49 8.73 3.89
N ALA A 80 -7.46 8.37 3.04
CA ALA A 80 -7.85 6.98 2.83
C ALA A 80 -6.68 6.10 2.34
N ALA A 81 -5.86 6.60 1.41
CA ALA A 81 -4.68 5.88 0.94
C ALA A 81 -3.65 5.65 2.06
N VAL A 82 -3.38 6.67 2.87
CA VAL A 82 -2.46 6.57 4.01
C VAL A 82 -2.99 5.62 5.07
N ASP A 83 -4.28 5.69 5.39
CA ASP A 83 -4.93 4.80 6.35
C ASP A 83 -4.87 3.35 5.88
N TYR A 84 -5.10 3.11 4.59
CA TYR A 84 -4.97 1.78 4.01
C TYR A 84 -3.53 1.25 4.09
N MET A 85 -2.52 2.08 3.78
CA MET A 85 -1.11 1.74 3.98
C MET A 85 -0.79 1.41 5.45
N LYS A 86 -1.30 2.20 6.40
CA LYS A 86 -1.13 1.95 7.84
C LYS A 86 -1.81 0.66 8.27
N LYS A 87 -3.01 0.36 7.74
CA LYS A 87 -3.74 -0.89 8.00
C LYS A 87 -2.94 -2.10 7.48
N MET A 88 -2.41 -2.02 6.26
CA MET A 88 -1.51 -3.03 5.70
C MET A 88 -0.23 -3.23 6.51
N ALA A 89 0.27 -2.19 7.19
CA ALA A 89 1.50 -2.25 7.99
C ALA A 89 1.31 -2.80 9.41
N THR A 90 0.09 -2.76 9.94
CA THR A 90 -0.21 -3.01 11.37
C THR A 90 -0.97 -4.30 11.64
N LEU A 91 -1.46 -4.99 10.59
CA LEU A 91 -2.16 -6.27 10.74
C LEU A 91 -1.28 -7.31 11.45
N GLU A 92 -1.69 -7.77 12.62
CA GLU A 92 -0.96 -8.79 13.38
C GLU A 92 -1.35 -10.20 12.95
N TRP A 93 -0.37 -11.09 12.82
CA TRP A 93 -0.60 -12.48 12.44
C TRP A 93 0.54 -13.39 12.87
N THR A 94 0.24 -14.69 12.99
CA THR A 94 1.21 -15.72 13.37
C THR A 94 1.11 -16.90 12.40
N PRO A 95 2.18 -17.28 11.69
CA PRO A 95 2.14 -18.43 10.80
C PRO A 95 2.07 -19.73 11.62
N LEU A 96 1.31 -20.71 11.10
CA LEU A 96 1.21 -22.05 11.70
C LEU A 96 2.37 -22.98 11.33
N VAL A 97 3.08 -22.67 10.24
CA VAL A 97 4.23 -23.43 9.76
C VAL A 97 5.37 -22.48 9.41
N ASP A 98 6.60 -23.00 9.36
CA ASP A 98 7.74 -22.23 8.88
C ASP A 98 7.60 -21.94 7.38
N TYR A 99 7.82 -20.69 6.99
CA TYR A 99 7.91 -20.27 5.59
C TYR A 99 9.32 -19.74 5.30
N SER A 100 9.93 -20.23 4.23
CA SER A 100 11.18 -19.68 3.71
C SER A 100 10.95 -19.10 2.32
N PHE A 101 11.28 -17.83 2.17
CA PHE A 101 11.37 -17.11 0.92
C PHE A 101 12.81 -17.13 0.47
N GLY A 102 13.04 -17.43 -0.81
CA GLY A 102 14.31 -17.18 -1.46
C GLY A 102 14.04 -16.61 -2.84
N LEU A 103 14.25 -15.30 -3.05
CA LEU A 103 14.34 -14.82 -4.43
C LEU A 103 15.75 -15.17 -4.90
N ASN A 104 15.87 -16.22 -5.71
CA ASN A 104 17.14 -16.60 -6.33
C ASN A 104 17.12 -16.10 -7.78
N ARG A 105 17.51 -14.85 -7.98
CA ARG A 105 17.87 -14.33 -9.31
C ARG A 105 19.40 -14.34 -9.38
N GLU A 106 19.98 -14.50 -10.57
CA GLU A 106 21.43 -14.73 -10.78
C GLU A 106 22.37 -13.79 -9.98
N ASN A 107 21.90 -12.61 -9.56
CA ASN A 107 22.66 -11.66 -8.75
C ASN A 107 22.09 -11.37 -7.35
N TRP A 108 20.87 -11.82 -7.00
CA TRP A 108 20.21 -11.46 -5.74
C TRP A 108 19.77 -12.71 -4.97
N LYS A 109 20.17 -12.79 -3.70
CA LYS A 109 19.70 -13.80 -2.74
C LYS A 109 19.17 -13.08 -1.51
N TYR A 110 17.88 -12.81 -1.49
CA TYR A 110 17.19 -12.48 -0.24
C TYR A 110 16.50 -13.74 0.25
N THR A 111 16.97 -14.26 1.39
CA THR A 111 16.26 -15.31 2.11
C THR A 111 15.53 -14.67 3.28
N PHE A 112 14.20 -14.78 3.29
CA PHE A 112 13.34 -14.30 4.36
C PHE A 112 12.70 -15.51 5.02
N GLU A 113 12.91 -15.71 6.32
CA GLU A 113 12.31 -16.82 7.04
C GLU A 113 11.26 -16.29 8.02
N LEU A 114 10.05 -16.83 7.89
CA LEU A 114 8.96 -16.68 8.85
C LEU A 114 8.88 -17.98 9.65
N LYS A 115 8.86 -17.88 10.99
CA LYS A 115 8.88 -19.03 11.89
C LYS A 115 7.51 -19.27 12.48
N ALA A 116 7.09 -20.53 12.49
CA ALA A 116 5.86 -20.96 13.11
C ALA A 116 5.79 -20.44 14.56
N GLY A 117 4.62 -19.92 14.96
CA GLY A 117 4.40 -19.41 16.31
C GLY A 117 5.05 -18.06 16.63
N THR A 118 5.77 -17.44 15.69
CA THR A 118 6.29 -16.07 15.84
C THR A 118 5.26 -15.05 15.37
N THR A 119 5.04 -13.99 16.15
CA THR A 119 4.10 -12.93 15.78
C THR A 119 4.76 -11.89 14.87
N TYR A 120 4.08 -11.58 13.78
CA TYR A 120 4.48 -10.59 12.79
C TYR A 120 3.42 -9.50 12.68
N THR A 121 3.83 -8.29 12.23
CA THR A 121 2.87 -7.27 11.79
C THR A 121 3.11 -6.80 10.37
N GLY A 122 1.99 -6.53 9.71
CA GLY A 122 1.88 -6.05 8.36
C GLY A 122 1.99 -7.15 7.32
N LEU A 123 1.59 -6.85 6.09
CA LEU A 123 1.70 -7.79 4.97
C LEU A 123 3.15 -8.23 4.75
N PRO A 124 3.40 -9.51 4.44
CA PRO A 124 4.75 -9.99 4.13
C PRO A 124 5.33 -9.26 2.91
N TYR A 125 6.66 -9.10 2.86
CA TYR A 125 7.33 -8.50 1.70
C TYR A 125 7.44 -9.54 0.59
N SER A 126 6.68 -9.38 -0.49
CA SER A 126 6.72 -10.31 -1.63
C SER A 126 6.32 -9.63 -2.94
N SER A 127 6.87 -10.11 -4.05
CA SER A 127 6.48 -9.69 -5.40
C SER A 127 5.51 -10.71 -6.00
N GLY A 128 4.20 -10.47 -6.00
CA GLY A 128 3.34 -11.27 -6.88
C GLY A 128 1.82 -11.09 -6.76
N ASN A 129 1.26 -10.71 -5.61
CA ASN A 129 -0.20 -10.57 -5.52
C ASN A 129 -0.65 -9.55 -4.47
N ARG A 130 -1.56 -8.68 -4.86
CA ARG A 130 -2.08 -7.57 -4.04
C ARG A 130 -3.30 -8.01 -3.22
N ALA A 131 -3.23 -9.20 -2.62
CA ALA A 131 -4.37 -9.87 -2.01
C ALA A 131 -4.53 -9.51 -0.53
N TYR A 132 -4.51 -8.21 -0.20
CA TYR A 132 -4.61 -7.75 1.18
C TYR A 132 -5.89 -8.26 1.87
N ASP A 133 -7.03 -8.12 1.20
CA ASP A 133 -8.32 -8.52 1.76
C ASP A 133 -8.43 -10.03 1.95
N GLU A 134 -7.82 -10.82 1.06
CA GLU A 134 -7.75 -12.27 1.20
C GLU A 134 -6.86 -12.67 2.38
N PHE A 135 -5.71 -12.01 2.53
CA PHE A 135 -4.83 -12.21 3.66
C PHE A 135 -5.52 -11.87 4.98
N ILE A 136 -6.23 -10.74 5.05
CA ILE A 136 -7.07 -10.39 6.22
C ILE A 136 -8.15 -11.44 6.44
N LYS A 137 -8.88 -11.84 5.40
CA LYS A 137 -9.97 -12.82 5.52
C LYS A 137 -9.44 -14.13 6.09
N ASN A 138 -8.33 -14.64 5.55
CA ASN A 138 -7.68 -15.86 6.05
C ASN A 138 -7.29 -15.71 7.53
N ILE A 139 -6.66 -14.60 7.91
CA ILE A 139 -6.26 -14.34 9.29
C ILE A 139 -7.48 -14.26 10.21
N ASN A 140 -8.53 -13.54 9.81
CA ASN A 140 -9.74 -13.35 10.60
C ASN A 140 -10.49 -14.67 10.80
N GLU A 141 -10.65 -15.46 9.74
CA GLU A 141 -11.29 -16.79 9.80
C GLU A 141 -10.51 -17.78 10.67
N ASN A 142 -9.20 -17.59 10.81
CA ASN A 142 -8.32 -18.43 11.62
C ASN A 142 -7.87 -17.79 12.94
N GLY A 143 -8.57 -16.72 13.39
CA GLY A 143 -8.33 -16.10 14.69
C GLY A 143 -6.91 -15.55 14.87
N GLY A 144 -6.37 -14.83 13.89
CA GLY A 144 -5.03 -14.26 13.93
C GLY A 144 -3.92 -15.20 13.42
N LYS A 145 -4.27 -16.44 13.08
CA LYS A 145 -3.32 -17.45 12.59
C LYS A 145 -3.34 -17.47 11.08
N PHE A 146 -2.17 -17.59 10.48
CA PHE A 146 -2.06 -17.71 9.03
C PHE A 146 -1.72 -19.16 8.65
N PHE A 147 -2.52 -19.71 7.75
CA PHE A 147 -2.30 -21.02 7.15
C PHE A 147 -2.57 -20.95 5.66
N ASP A 148 -1.54 -21.24 4.88
CA ASP A 148 -1.66 -21.40 3.42
C ASP A 148 -2.05 -22.85 3.11
N THR A 149 -3.21 -23.03 2.47
CA THR A 149 -3.72 -24.34 2.05
C THR A 149 -3.10 -24.84 0.75
N THR A 150 -2.30 -24.02 0.06
CA THR A 150 -1.61 -24.44 -1.16
C THR A 150 -0.62 -25.57 -0.81
N PRO A 151 -0.59 -26.70 -1.52
CA PRO A 151 0.36 -27.77 -1.22
C PRO A 151 1.81 -27.27 -1.29
N ILE A 152 2.60 -27.55 -0.25
CA ILE A 152 4.03 -27.20 -0.17
C ILE A 152 4.80 -27.68 -1.41
N GLU A 153 4.41 -28.81 -1.99
CA GLU A 153 5.01 -29.39 -3.20
C GLU A 153 4.81 -28.51 -4.45
N GLU A 154 3.67 -27.84 -4.58
CA GLU A 154 3.35 -26.93 -5.69
C GLU A 154 4.07 -25.57 -5.51
N MET A 155 4.20 -25.11 -4.26
CA MET A 155 5.03 -23.95 -3.92
C MET A 155 6.50 -24.18 -4.29
N GLN A 156 7.05 -25.33 -3.86
CA GLN A 156 8.46 -25.68 -4.07
C GLN A 156 8.80 -25.91 -5.55
N GLN A 157 7.90 -26.48 -6.35
CA GLN A 157 8.12 -26.70 -7.78
C GLN A 157 8.16 -25.40 -8.61
N THR A 158 7.46 -24.35 -8.18
CA THR A 158 7.45 -23.06 -8.90
C THR A 158 8.55 -22.09 -8.44
N GLY A 159 9.34 -22.47 -7.42
CA GLY A 159 10.38 -21.63 -6.83
C GLY A 159 9.87 -20.29 -6.28
N ASN A 160 8.58 -20.20 -5.94
CA ASN A 160 7.87 -18.94 -5.72
C ASN A 160 6.87 -19.01 -4.56
N ASN A 161 7.34 -19.51 -3.41
CA ASN A 161 6.53 -19.86 -2.23
C ASN A 161 5.66 -18.75 -1.59
N MET A 162 5.76 -17.48 -2.01
CA MET A 162 4.92 -16.40 -1.47
C MET A 162 4.43 -15.41 -2.53
N LYS A 163 4.45 -15.76 -3.82
CA LYS A 163 3.95 -14.84 -4.87
C LYS A 163 2.50 -14.38 -4.63
N THR A 164 1.74 -15.04 -3.76
CA THR A 164 0.29 -14.85 -3.62
C THR A 164 -0.14 -13.97 -2.45
N TRP A 165 0.73 -13.61 -1.50
CA TRP A 165 0.28 -13.12 -0.18
C TRP A 165 0.89 -11.82 0.32
N GLY A 166 1.92 -11.32 -0.35
CA GLY A 166 2.65 -10.14 0.11
C GLY A 166 2.69 -9.04 -0.94
N VAL A 167 3.10 -7.87 -0.48
CA VAL A 167 3.31 -6.70 -1.32
C VAL A 167 4.78 -6.30 -1.26
N GLU A 168 5.26 -5.63 -2.30
CA GLU A 168 6.49 -4.84 -2.28
C GLU A 168 6.11 -3.35 -2.14
N CYS A 169 7.06 -2.48 -1.84
CA CYS A 169 6.83 -1.06 -1.53
C CYS A 169 5.99 -0.30 -2.60
N ASN A 170 6.23 -0.59 -3.87
CA ASN A 170 5.47 -0.03 -4.98
C ASN A 170 4.08 -0.68 -5.12
N SER A 171 3.98 -1.99 -4.88
CA SER A 171 2.70 -2.71 -4.97
C SER A 171 1.75 -2.35 -3.84
N SER A 172 2.25 -2.12 -2.64
CA SER A 172 1.47 -1.63 -1.49
C SER A 172 0.91 -0.24 -1.76
N THR A 173 1.78 0.69 -2.16
CA THR A 173 1.37 2.04 -2.54
C THR A 173 0.32 2.01 -3.66
N ASN A 174 0.54 1.18 -4.68
CA ASN A 174 -0.42 1.02 -5.77
C ASN A 174 -1.76 0.42 -5.31
N ALA A 175 -1.75 -0.53 -4.36
CA ALA A 175 -2.97 -1.13 -3.83
C ALA A 175 -3.79 -0.09 -3.05
N ALA A 176 -3.12 0.76 -2.26
CA ALA A 176 -3.75 1.86 -1.55
C ALA A 176 -4.42 2.86 -2.51
N ILE A 177 -3.76 3.21 -3.62
CA ILE A 177 -4.31 4.14 -4.61
C ILE A 177 -5.47 3.52 -5.39
N GLN A 178 -5.36 2.23 -5.73
CA GLN A 178 -6.39 1.53 -6.50
C GLN A 178 -7.72 1.33 -5.77
N GLN A 179 -7.80 1.69 -4.49
CA GLN A 179 -9.06 1.75 -3.77
C GLN A 179 -10.03 2.80 -4.31
N PHE A 180 -9.54 3.86 -4.95
CA PHE A 180 -10.40 4.96 -5.42
C PHE A 180 -10.04 5.43 -6.82
N SER A 181 -9.08 4.79 -7.49
CA SER A 181 -8.80 5.00 -8.90
C SER A 181 -8.32 3.70 -9.56
N PRO A 182 -9.19 2.94 -10.24
CA PRO A 182 -8.83 1.66 -10.86
C PRO A 182 -8.04 1.89 -12.15
N VAL A 183 -8.33 3.02 -12.81
CA VAL A 183 -7.61 3.52 -13.99
C VAL A 183 -6.21 4.00 -13.61
N ALA A 184 -5.96 4.27 -12.32
CA ALA A 184 -4.62 4.56 -11.84
C ALA A 184 -3.72 3.31 -11.93
N LYS A 185 -3.06 3.14 -13.07
CA LYS A 185 -2.00 2.15 -13.30
C LYS A 185 -0.64 2.57 -12.69
N GLY A 186 -0.63 3.67 -11.94
CA GLY A 186 0.51 4.58 -11.81
C GLY A 186 1.73 4.16 -11.01
N VAL A 187 1.74 3.01 -10.32
CA VAL A 187 2.90 2.64 -9.47
C VAL A 187 3.35 1.18 -9.69
N ALA A 188 2.90 0.50 -10.73
CA ALA A 188 3.47 -0.81 -11.06
C ALA A 188 4.91 -0.65 -11.56
N ARG A 189 5.79 -1.65 -11.28
CA ARG A 189 7.22 -1.67 -11.65
C ARG A 189 7.50 -1.31 -13.12
N GLN A 190 6.52 -1.50 -14.00
CA GLN A 190 6.59 -1.25 -15.44
C GLN A 190 6.04 0.13 -15.87
N TYR A 191 5.19 0.79 -15.07
CA TYR A 191 4.58 2.10 -15.35
C TYR A 191 5.26 3.26 -14.61
N MET A 192 6.32 2.94 -13.88
CA MET A 192 7.24 3.89 -13.28
C MET A 192 8.05 4.59 -14.37
N PRO A 193 8.31 5.89 -14.25
CA PRO A 193 8.50 6.75 -15.39
C PRO A 193 9.62 6.23 -16.29
N SER A 194 9.27 5.61 -17.40
CA SER A 194 9.42 6.35 -18.63
C SER A 194 8.36 7.44 -18.54
N PHE A 195 8.72 8.72 -18.52
CA PHE A 195 7.74 9.81 -18.64
C PHE A 195 7.13 9.77 -20.05
N THR A 196 6.38 8.70 -20.29
CA THR A 196 5.54 8.38 -21.44
C THR A 196 4.11 8.74 -21.06
N ASP A 197 3.23 8.81 -22.04
CA ASP A 197 1.83 9.25 -21.90
C ASP A 197 0.98 8.42 -20.91
N GLU A 198 1.53 7.36 -20.30
CA GLU A 198 0.87 6.47 -19.34
C GLU A 198 1.17 6.80 -17.86
N PHE A 199 2.11 7.71 -17.55
CA PHE A 199 2.42 8.10 -16.17
C PHE A 199 1.42 9.15 -15.67
N ILE A 200 0.56 8.76 -14.74
CA ILE A 200 -0.53 9.58 -14.15
C ILE A 200 -0.09 10.43 -12.94
N GLY A 201 1.22 10.59 -12.74
CA GLY A 201 1.79 11.36 -11.64
C GLY A 201 2.43 12.64 -12.14
N LYS A 202 2.64 13.58 -11.23
CA LYS A 202 3.33 14.84 -11.47
C LYS A 202 4.47 14.98 -10.47
N VAL A 203 5.67 15.25 -10.97
CA VAL A 203 6.81 15.61 -10.12
C VAL A 203 6.56 17.01 -9.57
N LEU A 204 6.64 17.18 -8.24
CA LEU A 204 6.36 18.45 -7.57
C LEU A 204 7.56 19.39 -7.59
N GLY A 205 7.30 20.70 -7.51
CA GLY A 205 8.31 21.75 -7.63
C GLY A 205 8.70 22.07 -9.07
N ASP A 206 9.60 23.05 -9.22
CA ASP A 206 10.18 23.45 -10.51
C ASP A 206 11.27 22.47 -10.98
N ILE A 207 10.99 21.17 -10.85
CA ILE A 207 11.89 20.08 -11.22
C ILE A 207 11.69 19.80 -12.71
N LYS A 208 12.75 20.03 -13.49
CA LYS A 208 12.79 19.67 -14.90
C LYS A 208 12.79 18.14 -15.01
N VAL A 209 11.99 17.63 -15.94
CA VAL A 209 11.95 16.21 -16.26
C VAL A 209 12.08 16.07 -17.75
N THR A 210 13.29 15.77 -18.22
CA THR A 210 13.53 15.57 -19.66
C THR A 210 12.82 14.27 -20.14
N PRO A 211 11.99 14.32 -21.21
CA PRO A 211 11.34 13.14 -21.75
C PRO A 211 12.34 12.03 -22.09
N GLY A 212 11.98 10.78 -21.78
CA GLY A 212 12.83 9.60 -22.03
C GLY A 212 13.82 9.26 -20.92
N LEU A 213 14.01 10.12 -19.90
CA LEU A 213 14.74 9.73 -18.69
C LEU A 213 14.00 8.61 -17.94
N ARG A 214 14.74 7.59 -17.51
CA ARG A 214 14.20 6.37 -16.85
C ARG A 214 14.68 6.18 -15.42
N ARG A 215 15.63 7.01 -14.97
CA ARG A 215 16.27 6.94 -13.65
C ARG A 215 16.06 8.23 -12.88
N THR A 216 15.73 8.11 -11.59
CA THR A 216 15.55 9.28 -10.73
C THR A 216 16.86 10.02 -10.49
N GLU A 217 17.98 9.32 -10.48
CA GLU A 217 19.33 9.92 -10.42
C GLU A 217 19.61 10.90 -11.56
N GLN A 218 19.21 10.57 -12.79
CA GLN A 218 19.43 11.44 -13.95
C GLN A 218 18.64 12.74 -13.83
N ILE A 219 17.41 12.65 -13.30
CA ILE A 219 16.52 13.80 -13.09
C ILE A 219 17.02 14.64 -11.92
N VAL A 220 17.48 14.01 -10.84
CA VAL A 220 18.10 14.76 -9.72
C VAL A 220 19.38 15.45 -10.18
N ALA A 221 20.17 14.84 -11.06
CA ALA A 221 21.40 15.42 -11.58
C ALA A 221 21.18 16.59 -12.56
N GLU A 222 20.06 16.65 -13.30
CA GLU A 222 19.75 17.77 -14.20
C GLU A 222 19.16 18.99 -13.47
N ASN A 223 18.80 18.83 -12.20
CA ASN A 223 18.18 19.86 -11.37
C ASN A 223 19.11 20.33 -10.24
N ASN A 224 18.94 21.59 -9.83
CA ASN A 224 19.63 22.08 -8.65
C ASN A 224 18.95 21.56 -7.37
N ALA A 225 19.72 21.49 -6.27
CA ALA A 225 19.21 20.95 -5.00
C ALA A 225 18.01 21.75 -4.45
N ASP A 226 18.01 23.08 -4.61
CA ASP A 226 16.92 23.94 -4.13
C ASP A 226 15.57 23.57 -4.77
N ALA A 227 15.54 23.35 -6.08
CA ALA A 227 14.32 22.94 -6.80
C ALA A 227 13.79 21.61 -6.27
N ILE A 228 14.67 20.65 -5.98
CA ILE A 228 14.28 19.37 -5.38
C ILE A 228 13.73 19.56 -3.96
N TYR A 229 14.40 20.38 -3.13
CA TYR A 229 13.97 20.64 -1.76
C TYR A 229 12.63 21.38 -1.69
N GLU A 230 12.40 22.36 -2.56
CA GLU A 230 11.10 23.03 -2.67
C GLU A 230 10.04 22.04 -3.18
N GLY A 231 10.38 21.10 -4.06
CA GLY A 231 9.50 19.99 -4.44
C GLY A 231 9.11 19.10 -3.24
N TYR A 232 10.06 18.75 -2.36
CA TYR A 232 9.73 18.02 -1.13
C TYR A 232 8.83 18.83 -0.18
N ALA A 233 9.03 20.14 -0.10
CA ALA A 233 8.21 21.03 0.73
C ALA A 233 6.74 21.14 0.24
N GLN A 234 6.47 20.84 -1.03
CA GLN A 234 5.13 20.85 -1.62
C GLN A 234 4.36 19.53 -1.42
N LEU A 235 5.02 18.47 -0.94
CA LEU A 235 4.37 17.20 -0.71
C LEU A 235 3.21 17.36 0.28
N LYS A 236 2.09 16.73 -0.02
CA LYS A 236 0.93 16.61 0.87
C LYS A 236 0.79 15.17 1.35
N LEU A 237 -0.08 14.95 2.33
CA LEU A 237 -0.49 13.61 2.75
C LEU A 237 -0.86 12.74 1.53
N GLY A 238 -0.45 11.47 1.52
CA GLY A 238 -0.77 10.52 0.44
C GLY A 238 0.06 10.67 -0.84
N ASP A 239 0.82 11.77 -1.00
CA ASP A 239 1.84 11.86 -2.05
C ASP A 239 2.92 10.80 -1.85
N ILE A 240 3.75 10.62 -2.87
CA ILE A 240 4.80 9.61 -2.84
C ILE A 240 6.17 10.25 -3.07
N ILE A 241 7.17 9.65 -2.44
CA ILE A 241 8.56 9.85 -2.83
C ILE A 241 9.08 8.56 -3.45
N MET A 242 9.75 8.69 -4.58
CA MET A 242 10.14 7.55 -5.39
C MET A 242 11.59 7.62 -5.84
N GLN A 243 12.27 6.47 -5.81
CA GLN A 243 13.59 6.27 -6.37
C GLN A 243 13.52 5.12 -7.38
N LYS A 244 14.13 5.28 -8.56
CA LYS A 244 14.24 4.21 -9.56
C LYS A 244 15.68 4.11 -10.06
N ASN A 245 16.27 2.94 -9.88
CA ASN A 245 17.60 2.59 -10.36
C ASN A 245 17.49 1.53 -11.46
N GLU A 246 17.92 1.86 -12.68
CA GLU A 246 17.81 0.98 -13.86
C GLU A 246 18.78 -0.19 -13.82
N ASP A 247 19.99 -0.02 -13.27
CA ASP A 247 21.03 -1.06 -13.23
C ASP A 247 20.61 -2.26 -12.37
N SER A 248 19.76 -2.01 -11.38
CA SER A 248 19.13 -3.04 -10.56
C SER A 248 17.68 -3.31 -10.97
N GLY A 249 17.06 -2.46 -11.77
CA GLY A 249 15.61 -2.47 -11.98
C GLY A 249 14.81 -2.38 -10.68
N LEU A 250 15.43 -1.86 -9.61
CA LEU A 250 14.81 -1.62 -8.32
C LEU A 250 14.15 -0.26 -8.33
N CYS A 251 12.89 -0.25 -7.92
CA CYS A 251 12.23 0.97 -7.54
C CYS A 251 11.81 0.85 -6.09
N HIS A 252 11.94 1.97 -5.38
CA HIS A 252 11.44 2.09 -4.03
C HIS A 252 10.50 3.27 -3.94
N VAL A 253 9.34 3.03 -3.33
CA VAL A 253 8.28 4.02 -3.15
C VAL A 253 7.95 4.13 -1.67
N ARG A 254 7.77 5.36 -1.20
CA ARG A 254 7.24 5.63 0.14
C ARG A 254 6.07 6.58 0.01
N MET A 255 5.03 6.35 0.81
CA MET A 255 3.86 7.24 0.87
C MET A 255 4.03 8.22 2.03
N ILE A 256 3.81 9.50 1.77
CA ILE A 256 3.82 10.56 2.77
C ILE A 256 2.65 10.37 3.73
N SER A 257 2.96 10.23 5.02
CA SER A 257 1.98 9.92 6.06
C SER A 257 1.71 11.08 7.02
N VAL A 258 2.54 12.11 6.95
CA VAL A 258 2.37 13.42 7.62
C VAL A 258 2.95 14.47 6.67
N GLU A 259 2.32 15.65 6.63
CA GLU A 259 2.83 16.77 5.84
C GLU A 259 4.29 17.12 6.20
N PRO A 260 5.09 17.62 5.24
CA PRO A 260 6.48 17.97 5.47
C PRO A 260 6.67 19.02 6.56
N GLU A 261 7.65 18.80 7.43
CA GLU A 261 8.15 19.85 8.31
C GLU A 261 9.30 20.59 7.59
N VAL A 262 9.09 21.88 7.32
CA VAL A 262 10.03 22.69 6.52
C VAL A 262 10.70 23.74 7.40
N ALA A 263 12.00 23.57 7.63
CA ALA A 263 12.84 24.55 8.31
C ALA A 263 13.52 25.44 7.26
N ARG A 264 13.40 26.76 7.38
CA ARG A 264 14.15 27.73 6.54
C ARG A 264 15.26 28.38 7.35
N ASN A 265 16.38 28.69 6.69
CA ASN A 265 17.49 29.43 7.29
C ASN A 265 17.24 30.96 7.25
N GLY A 266 18.16 31.75 7.80
CA GLY A 266 18.04 33.22 7.82
C GLY A 266 18.00 33.90 6.44
N THR A 267 18.28 33.19 5.35
CA THR A 267 18.15 33.69 3.98
C THR A 267 16.83 33.26 3.30
N GLY A 268 15.90 32.64 4.04
CA GLY A 268 14.64 32.12 3.52
C GLY A 268 14.75 30.81 2.73
N ARG A 269 15.97 30.25 2.57
CA ARG A 269 16.18 28.98 1.85
C ARG A 269 15.91 27.81 2.78
N ILE A 270 15.40 26.71 2.22
CA ILE A 270 15.18 25.47 2.98
C ILE A 270 16.51 24.98 3.57
N ASN A 271 16.48 24.60 4.85
CA ASN A 271 17.53 23.88 5.53
C ASN A 271 17.24 22.37 5.42
N PRO A 272 17.89 21.63 4.51
CA PRO A 272 17.49 20.28 4.17
C PRO A 272 17.86 19.23 5.24
N SER A 273 18.77 19.57 6.16
CA SER A 273 19.13 18.67 7.27
C SER A 273 18.17 18.80 8.46
N ARG A 274 17.42 19.90 8.53
CA ARG A 274 16.39 20.14 9.55
C ARG A 274 14.97 19.96 9.03
N SER A 275 14.78 19.98 7.71
CA SER A 275 13.50 19.71 7.06
C SER A 275 13.35 18.22 6.81
N PHE A 276 12.15 17.68 7.03
CA PHE A 276 11.90 16.26 6.90
C PHE A 276 10.46 15.94 6.50
N VAL A 277 10.27 14.72 6.01
CA VAL A 277 8.97 14.10 5.82
C VAL A 277 8.84 12.87 6.71
N LYS A 278 7.60 12.44 6.96
CA LYS A 278 7.31 11.12 7.53
C LYS A 278 6.58 10.27 6.52
N CYS A 279 6.98 9.01 6.42
CA CYS A 279 6.44 8.09 5.43
C CYS A 279 5.99 6.77 6.04
N VAL A 280 5.01 6.13 5.37
CA VAL A 280 4.78 4.69 5.46
C VAL A 280 5.45 4.02 4.28
N GLU A 281 6.23 2.98 4.56
CA GLU A 281 6.88 2.16 3.54
C GLU A 281 6.99 0.71 3.99
N GLN A 282 7.32 -0.14 3.03
CA GLN A 282 7.71 -1.51 3.28
C GLN A 282 9.14 -1.72 2.77
N THR A 283 9.95 -2.44 3.53
CA THR A 283 11.37 -2.68 3.23
C THR A 283 11.65 -4.16 3.06
N ASP A 284 12.80 -4.50 2.49
CA ASP A 284 13.26 -5.88 2.29
C ASP A 284 13.89 -6.48 3.55
N ALA A 285 13.73 -5.85 4.73
CA ALA A 285 14.34 -6.28 5.98
C ALA A 285 13.45 -6.04 7.20
N PHE A 286 13.49 -6.98 8.15
CA PHE A 286 12.80 -6.82 9.43
C PHE A 286 13.34 -5.60 10.19
N ASP A 287 12.46 -4.91 10.90
CA ASP A 287 12.85 -3.79 11.75
C ASP A 287 13.66 -4.28 12.94
N LYS A 288 14.97 -4.00 12.90
CA LYS A 288 15.90 -4.35 13.98
C LYS A 288 15.74 -3.45 15.21
N ASN A 289 14.98 -2.37 15.10
CA ASN A 289 14.80 -1.39 16.17
C ASN A 289 13.50 -1.60 16.97
N ARG A 290 12.64 -2.56 16.58
CA ARG A 290 11.46 -2.94 17.38
C ARG A 290 11.88 -3.84 18.54
N ASN A 291 11.45 -3.46 19.74
CA ASN A 291 11.76 -4.15 21.00
C ASN A 291 10.56 -4.88 21.63
N ASP A 292 9.40 -4.84 20.99
CA ASP A 292 8.17 -5.48 21.46
C ASP A 292 8.05 -6.95 21.05
N GLY A 293 9.10 -7.52 20.45
CA GLY A 293 9.12 -8.91 20.00
C GLY A 293 8.34 -9.17 18.70
N VAL A 294 7.72 -8.13 18.12
CA VAL A 294 6.94 -8.22 16.88
C VAL A 294 7.83 -7.89 15.69
N LEU A 295 7.90 -8.81 14.74
CA LEU A 295 8.73 -8.64 13.54
C LEU A 295 7.91 -8.01 12.39
N THR A 296 8.48 -7.00 11.73
CA THR A 296 7.83 -6.34 10.58
C THR A 296 8.81 -5.84 9.54
N THR A 297 8.45 -5.93 8.27
CA THR A 297 9.15 -5.30 7.14
C THR A 297 8.70 -3.87 6.91
N TRP A 298 7.65 -3.42 7.57
CA TRP A 298 7.08 -2.09 7.41
C TRP A 298 7.79 -1.06 8.30
N ARG A 299 7.77 0.19 7.87
CA ARG A 299 8.13 1.35 8.68
C ARG A 299 6.99 2.34 8.59
N VAL A 300 6.36 2.63 9.72
CA VAL A 300 5.23 3.55 9.84
C VAL A 300 5.76 4.87 10.40
N ASP A 301 5.37 5.97 9.75
CA ASP A 301 5.75 7.34 10.12
C ASP A 301 7.27 7.54 10.28
N LYS A 302 8.07 6.81 9.49
CA LYS A 302 9.53 6.93 9.52
C LYS A 302 9.96 8.27 8.96
N THR A 303 10.78 8.98 9.74
CA THR A 303 11.33 10.28 9.38
C THR A 303 12.47 10.15 8.38
N TYR A 304 12.42 10.99 7.34
CA TYR A 304 13.46 11.14 6.32
C TYR A 304 13.76 12.62 6.14
N THR A 305 15.02 13.01 6.32
CA THR A 305 15.46 14.39 6.04
C THR A 305 15.49 14.66 4.54
N PHE A 306 15.32 15.92 4.14
CA PHE A 306 15.42 16.28 2.72
C PHE A 306 16.82 15.99 2.17
N THR A 307 17.87 16.16 2.99
CA THR A 307 19.24 15.75 2.64
C THR A 307 19.32 14.26 2.33
N GLU A 308 18.77 13.40 3.18
CA GLU A 308 18.80 11.96 2.95
C GLU A 308 18.08 11.56 1.66
N LEU A 309 16.90 12.13 1.41
CA LEU A 309 16.11 11.85 0.21
C LEU A 309 16.83 12.29 -1.07
N TYR A 310 17.41 13.50 -1.06
CA TYR A 310 18.16 14.04 -2.19
C TYR A 310 19.40 13.20 -2.48
N THR A 311 20.21 12.86 -1.47
CA THR A 311 21.40 12.02 -1.64
C THR A 311 21.07 10.62 -2.17
N LYS A 312 19.86 10.12 -1.88
CA LYS A 312 19.38 8.83 -2.40
C LYS A 312 18.57 8.97 -3.69
N ASN A 313 18.56 10.15 -4.32
CA ASN A 313 17.90 10.44 -5.58
C ASN A 313 16.38 10.13 -5.57
N TYR A 314 15.67 10.48 -4.50
CA TYR A 314 14.21 10.41 -4.46
C TYR A 314 13.57 11.63 -5.12
N LEU A 315 12.49 11.44 -5.87
CA LEU A 315 11.68 12.53 -6.43
C LEU A 315 10.35 12.66 -5.68
N PRO A 316 9.88 13.89 -5.40
CA PRO A 316 8.53 14.15 -4.87
C PRO A 316 7.49 14.05 -5.97
N ILE A 317 6.43 13.28 -5.76
CA ILE A 317 5.41 13.01 -6.78
C ILE A 317 4.02 13.08 -6.14
N THR A 318 3.12 13.85 -6.76
CA THR A 318 1.67 13.78 -6.53
C THR A 318 1.01 12.98 -7.63
N LEU A 319 -0.18 12.44 -7.37
CA LEU A 319 -0.98 11.74 -8.36
C LEU A 319 -2.14 12.63 -8.82
N GLU A 320 -2.50 12.53 -10.10
CA GLU A 320 -3.57 13.33 -10.68
C GLU A 320 -4.92 13.14 -9.97
N VAL A 321 -5.23 11.92 -9.51
CA VAL A 321 -6.47 11.65 -8.75
C VAL A 321 -6.55 12.47 -7.46
N TYR A 322 -5.42 12.81 -6.84
CA TYR A 322 -5.40 13.64 -5.64
C TYR A 322 -5.50 15.14 -5.94
N GLU A 323 -5.13 15.57 -7.15
CA GLU A 323 -5.26 16.97 -7.58
C GLU A 323 -6.68 17.26 -8.07
N THR A 324 -7.28 16.33 -8.83
CA THR A 324 -8.60 16.50 -9.43
C THR A 324 -9.75 16.16 -8.48
N ASN A 325 -9.53 15.24 -7.53
CA ASN A 325 -10.56 14.65 -6.68
C ASN A 325 -11.75 14.07 -7.47
N ILE A 326 -11.54 13.73 -8.75
CA ILE A 326 -12.52 13.11 -9.63
C ILE A 326 -12.30 11.60 -9.59
N SER A 327 -13.37 10.84 -9.36
CA SER A 327 -13.33 9.38 -9.38
C SER A 327 -14.66 8.79 -9.86
N VAL A 328 -14.57 7.58 -10.40
CA VAL A 328 -15.70 6.77 -10.84
C VAL A 328 -16.20 5.95 -9.66
N ILE A 329 -17.50 5.95 -9.38
CA ILE A 329 -18.06 5.17 -8.28
C ILE A 329 -17.81 3.67 -8.54
N PRO A 330 -17.09 2.95 -7.65
CA PRO A 330 -16.90 1.51 -7.80
C PRO A 330 -18.24 0.79 -7.65
N TYR A 331 -18.43 -0.26 -8.44
CA TYR A 331 -19.64 -1.08 -8.40
C TYR A 331 -19.33 -2.55 -8.65
N LEU A 332 -20.26 -3.41 -8.24
CA LEU A 332 -20.35 -4.80 -8.66
C LEU A 332 -21.75 -5.03 -9.23
N ALA A 333 -21.84 -5.63 -10.41
CA ALA A 333 -23.09 -5.89 -11.10
C ALA A 333 -23.19 -7.36 -11.51
N LEU A 334 -24.33 -7.99 -11.28
CA LEU A 334 -24.62 -9.39 -11.64
C LEU A 334 -25.85 -9.44 -12.53
N ASP A 335 -25.71 -9.99 -13.74
CA ASP A 335 -26.76 -10.03 -14.78
C ASP A 335 -27.81 -11.14 -14.57
N GLU A 336 -27.41 -12.31 -14.05
CA GLU A 336 -28.28 -13.45 -13.77
C GLU A 336 -27.95 -14.00 -12.37
N ALA A 337 -28.69 -13.55 -11.35
CA ALA A 337 -28.47 -14.03 -10.00
C ALA A 337 -28.85 -15.52 -9.87
N PRO A 338 -28.04 -16.36 -9.20
CA PRO A 338 -28.42 -17.74 -8.93
C PRO A 338 -29.77 -17.81 -8.21
N THR A 339 -30.62 -18.75 -8.60
CA THR A 339 -31.93 -18.97 -7.98
C THR A 339 -31.97 -20.32 -7.27
N ALA A 340 -32.95 -20.52 -6.38
CA ALA A 340 -33.13 -21.80 -5.73
C ALA A 340 -33.32 -22.95 -6.74
N GLU A 341 -33.99 -22.69 -7.87
CA GLU A 341 -34.21 -23.69 -8.92
C GLU A 341 -32.91 -24.09 -9.63
N THR A 342 -32.06 -23.12 -9.97
CA THR A 342 -30.78 -23.42 -10.65
C THR A 342 -29.80 -24.11 -9.70
N LEU A 343 -29.75 -23.68 -8.44
CA LEU A 343 -28.89 -24.26 -7.40
C LEU A 343 -29.34 -25.68 -7.02
N ALA A 344 -30.64 -25.96 -6.96
CA ALA A 344 -31.17 -27.30 -6.71
C ALA A 344 -30.75 -28.35 -7.76
N LYS A 345 -30.31 -27.89 -8.94
CA LYS A 345 -29.77 -28.71 -10.05
C LYS A 345 -28.23 -28.70 -10.10
N GLY A 346 -27.56 -28.11 -9.11
CA GLY A 346 -26.11 -27.98 -9.07
C GLY A 346 -25.54 -27.00 -10.10
N SER A 347 -26.32 -26.00 -10.52
CA SER A 347 -25.92 -25.05 -11.56
C SER A 347 -25.91 -23.62 -11.06
N ILE A 348 -24.79 -22.95 -11.31
CA ILE A 348 -24.57 -21.53 -11.05
C ILE A 348 -24.34 -20.84 -12.40
N ASN A 349 -25.11 -19.80 -12.70
CA ASN A 349 -24.97 -18.98 -13.90
C ASN A 349 -24.81 -17.50 -13.50
N GLY A 350 -24.55 -16.66 -14.50
CA GLY A 350 -24.34 -15.23 -14.33
C GLY A 350 -22.91 -14.76 -14.61
N THR A 351 -22.82 -13.47 -14.84
CA THR A 351 -21.65 -12.68 -15.14
C THR A 351 -21.59 -11.55 -14.12
N LEU A 352 -20.58 -11.62 -13.26
CA LEU A 352 -20.24 -10.54 -12.37
C LEU A 352 -19.33 -9.55 -13.12
N SER A 353 -19.67 -8.26 -13.10
CA SER A 353 -18.97 -7.21 -13.83
C SER A 353 -18.66 -6.01 -12.94
N SER A 354 -17.57 -5.32 -13.28
CA SER A 354 -17.11 -4.06 -12.68
C SER A 354 -16.11 -3.37 -13.59
N ASP A 355 -16.09 -2.04 -13.63
CA ASP A 355 -14.99 -1.29 -14.24
C ASP A 355 -13.74 -1.22 -13.34
N TYR A 356 -13.86 -1.71 -12.11
CA TYR A 356 -12.75 -1.96 -11.22
C TYR A 356 -12.31 -3.43 -11.35
N PRO A 357 -11.01 -3.73 -11.24
CA PRO A 357 -10.57 -5.13 -11.19
C PRO A 357 -11.20 -5.83 -9.98
N ILE A 358 -12.02 -6.85 -10.26
CA ILE A 358 -12.58 -7.74 -9.24
C ILE A 358 -11.43 -8.56 -8.68
N GLN A 359 -11.07 -8.36 -7.42
CA GLN A 359 -9.91 -9.02 -6.80
C GLN A 359 -10.18 -10.48 -6.48
N TYR A 360 -11.41 -10.77 -6.05
CA TYR A 360 -11.84 -12.11 -5.68
C TYR A 360 -13.34 -12.27 -5.80
N CYS A 361 -13.74 -13.53 -5.95
CA CYS A 361 -15.10 -14.01 -5.90
C CYS A 361 -15.13 -15.28 -5.04
N TYR A 362 -16.03 -15.32 -4.05
CA TYR A 362 -16.25 -16.48 -3.19
C TYR A 362 -17.68 -16.98 -3.35
N LEU A 363 -17.79 -18.28 -3.55
CA LEU A 363 -19.04 -19.01 -3.58
C LEU A 363 -19.03 -19.95 -2.39
N ASP A 364 -19.86 -19.66 -1.39
CA ASP A 364 -19.94 -20.42 -0.15
C ASP A 364 -21.25 -21.19 -0.10
N LEU A 365 -21.18 -22.42 0.42
CA LEU A 365 -22.33 -23.29 0.65
C LEU A 365 -22.37 -23.67 2.13
N TYR A 366 -23.44 -23.31 2.81
CA TYR A 366 -23.66 -23.62 4.23
C TYR A 366 -24.75 -24.66 4.37
N ASN A 367 -24.63 -25.59 5.32
CA ASN A 367 -25.71 -26.51 5.68
C ASN A 367 -26.80 -25.79 6.50
N LYS A 368 -27.91 -26.48 6.77
CA LYS A 368 -29.00 -26.02 7.64
C LYS A 368 -28.58 -25.58 9.05
N ASP A 369 -27.45 -26.09 9.55
CA ASP A 369 -26.93 -25.80 10.89
C ASP A 369 -26.04 -24.54 10.88
N GLY A 370 -25.77 -23.98 9.68
CA GLY A 370 -24.95 -22.80 9.47
C GLY A 370 -23.47 -23.09 9.28
N ASP A 371 -23.06 -24.35 9.19
CA ASP A 371 -21.66 -24.73 8.96
C ASP A 371 -21.30 -24.61 7.47
N LEU A 372 -20.12 -24.07 7.19
CA LEU A 372 -19.56 -24.02 5.84
C LEU A 372 -19.22 -25.43 5.35
N VAL A 373 -19.92 -25.89 4.32
CA VAL A 373 -19.76 -27.23 3.71
C VAL A 373 -18.78 -27.19 2.54
N SER A 374 -18.87 -26.15 1.71
CA SER A 374 -18.03 -26.01 0.52
C SER A 374 -17.77 -24.54 0.24
N ARG A 375 -16.57 -24.23 -0.25
CA ARG A 375 -16.17 -22.90 -0.72
C ARG A 375 -15.42 -23.04 -2.02
N VAL A 376 -15.80 -22.24 -3.00
CA VAL A 376 -14.98 -22.01 -4.19
C VAL A 376 -14.51 -20.57 -4.21
N ALA A 377 -13.21 -20.39 -4.32
CA ALA A 377 -12.56 -19.10 -4.46
C ALA A 377 -11.98 -18.97 -5.87
N GLN A 378 -12.17 -17.82 -6.49
CA GLN A 378 -11.39 -17.43 -7.67
C GLN A 378 -10.82 -16.03 -7.50
N HIS A 379 -9.56 -15.90 -7.89
CA HIS A 379 -8.82 -14.65 -7.97
C HIS A 379 -8.57 -14.34 -9.44
N GLU A 380 -9.25 -13.33 -9.95
CA GLU A 380 -8.93 -12.74 -11.25
C GLU A 380 -8.55 -11.27 -11.05
N ARG A 381 -8.04 -10.61 -12.08
CA ARG A 381 -7.87 -9.15 -12.09
C ARG A 381 -8.51 -8.58 -13.33
N ASN A 382 -9.71 -9.08 -13.61
CA ASN A 382 -10.50 -8.69 -14.76
C ASN A 382 -11.73 -7.93 -14.24
N GLY A 383 -12.27 -7.05 -15.08
CA GLY A 383 -13.54 -6.37 -14.81
C GLY A 383 -14.76 -7.26 -15.05
N VAL A 384 -14.57 -8.51 -15.51
CA VAL A 384 -15.67 -9.43 -15.83
C VAL A 384 -15.31 -10.82 -15.35
N PHE A 385 -16.28 -11.48 -14.73
CA PHE A 385 -16.16 -12.78 -14.12
C PHE A 385 -17.39 -13.63 -14.48
N LYS A 386 -17.18 -14.84 -15.01
CA LYS A 386 -18.28 -15.73 -15.42
C LYS A 386 -18.45 -16.87 -14.42
N LEU A 387 -19.62 -16.94 -13.79
CA LEU A 387 -19.96 -17.97 -12.81
C LEU A 387 -20.25 -19.33 -13.45
N ASN A 388 -20.67 -19.35 -14.73
CA ASN A 388 -21.09 -20.55 -15.46
C ASN A 388 -19.97 -21.49 -15.92
N LEU A 389 -18.73 -21.30 -15.46
CA LEU A 389 -17.64 -22.23 -15.80
C LEU A 389 -17.88 -23.56 -15.09
N ARG A 390 -17.85 -24.68 -15.85
CA ARG A 390 -18.01 -26.05 -15.33
C ARG A 390 -17.21 -26.31 -14.04
N LYS A 391 -16.03 -25.71 -13.93
CA LYS A 391 -15.17 -25.78 -12.74
C LYS A 391 -15.90 -25.37 -11.45
N TYR A 392 -16.74 -24.34 -11.45
CA TYR A 392 -17.47 -23.89 -10.25
C TYR A 392 -18.53 -24.88 -9.80
N ASN A 393 -19.35 -25.36 -10.73
CA ASN A 393 -20.39 -26.32 -10.42
C ASN A 393 -19.78 -27.62 -9.86
N TYR A 394 -18.70 -28.13 -10.46
CA TYR A 394 -18.02 -29.33 -9.97
C TYR A 394 -17.28 -29.13 -8.64
N SER A 395 -16.73 -27.93 -8.39
CA SER A 395 -15.98 -27.65 -7.17
C SER A 395 -16.87 -27.26 -5.99
N LEU A 396 -18.04 -26.65 -6.23
CA LEU A 396 -18.96 -26.27 -5.15
C LEU A 396 -19.84 -27.45 -4.74
N PHE A 397 -20.45 -28.12 -5.73
CA PHE A 397 -21.26 -29.33 -5.53
C PHE A 397 -20.39 -30.58 -5.70
N THR A 398 -19.45 -30.75 -4.76
CA THR A 398 -18.58 -31.93 -4.75
C THR A 398 -19.37 -33.20 -4.44
N LYS A 399 -18.76 -34.37 -4.64
CA LYS A 399 -19.33 -35.67 -4.24
C LYS A 399 -19.70 -35.78 -2.75
N ASP A 400 -19.17 -34.88 -1.91
CA ASP A 400 -19.38 -34.87 -0.47
C ASP A 400 -20.59 -34.01 -0.07
N VAL A 401 -21.15 -33.22 -1.02
CA VAL A 401 -22.43 -32.53 -0.86
C VAL A 401 -23.55 -33.53 -1.15
N VAL A 402 -24.37 -33.81 -0.15
CA VAL A 402 -25.49 -34.76 -0.23
C VAL A 402 -26.80 -34.01 -0.44
N ALA A 403 -27.87 -34.73 -0.80
CA ALA A 403 -29.19 -34.13 -0.87
C ALA A 403 -29.62 -33.56 0.51
N GLY A 404 -30.13 -32.33 0.53
CA GLY A 404 -30.46 -31.62 1.76
C GLY A 404 -30.69 -30.13 1.56
N ASP A 405 -30.94 -29.42 2.66
CA ASP A 405 -31.17 -27.98 2.65
C ASP A 405 -29.86 -27.22 2.90
N TYR A 406 -29.62 -26.21 2.08
CA TYR A 406 -28.41 -25.42 2.07
C TYR A 406 -28.69 -23.93 1.86
N THR A 407 -27.76 -23.11 2.32
CA THR A 407 -27.69 -21.68 1.99
C THR A 407 -26.48 -21.45 1.08
N PHE A 408 -26.73 -20.98 -0.13
CA PHE A 408 -25.71 -20.47 -1.04
C PHE A 408 -25.47 -18.99 -0.76
N VAL A 409 -24.20 -18.57 -0.75
CA VAL A 409 -23.83 -17.16 -0.66
C VAL A 409 -22.74 -16.82 -1.67
N LEU A 410 -22.97 -15.77 -2.46
CA LEU A 410 -22.00 -15.20 -3.40
C LEU A 410 -21.46 -13.90 -2.83
N TYR A 411 -20.13 -13.83 -2.69
CA TYR A 411 -19.41 -12.62 -2.31
C TYR A 411 -18.41 -12.24 -3.40
N ALA A 412 -18.21 -10.94 -3.58
CA ALA A 412 -17.09 -10.45 -4.38
C ALA A 412 -16.47 -9.20 -3.77
N GLY A 413 -15.20 -8.98 -4.12
CA GLY A 413 -14.43 -7.86 -3.62
C GLY A 413 -13.72 -7.08 -4.71
N LEU A 414 -13.75 -5.77 -4.56
CA LEU A 414 -12.86 -4.81 -5.20
C LEU A 414 -11.76 -4.41 -4.20
N ASN A 415 -10.73 -3.69 -4.63
CA ASN A 415 -9.73 -3.14 -3.70
C ASN A 415 -10.33 -2.18 -2.66
N CYS A 416 -11.49 -1.59 -2.95
CA CYS A 416 -12.16 -0.61 -2.10
C CYS A 416 -13.11 -1.24 -1.07
N GLY A 417 -13.37 -2.54 -1.15
CA GLY A 417 -14.33 -3.21 -0.28
C GLY A 417 -14.93 -4.47 -0.90
N SER A 418 -15.81 -5.10 -0.14
CA SER A 418 -16.47 -6.35 -0.51
C SER A 418 -17.98 -6.28 -0.29
N ALA A 419 -18.73 -7.06 -1.05
CA ALA A 419 -20.17 -7.15 -0.93
C ALA A 419 -20.64 -8.61 -0.97
N GLU A 420 -21.68 -8.91 -0.17
CA GLU A 420 -22.56 -10.05 -0.41
C GLU A 420 -23.47 -9.67 -1.57
N LEU A 421 -23.38 -10.39 -2.68
CA LEU A 421 -24.17 -10.12 -3.88
C LEU A 421 -25.47 -10.91 -3.89
N CYS A 422 -25.46 -12.13 -3.38
CA CYS A 422 -26.63 -13.00 -3.40
C CYS A 422 -26.58 -14.00 -2.26
N ARG A 423 -27.75 -14.25 -1.66
CA ARG A 423 -27.97 -15.29 -0.65
C ARG A 423 -29.26 -16.02 -0.97
N VAL A 424 -29.16 -17.34 -1.11
CA VAL A 424 -30.28 -18.18 -1.55
C VAL A 424 -30.33 -19.46 -0.74
N ASP A 425 -31.45 -19.67 -0.07
CA ASP A 425 -31.77 -20.95 0.55
C ASP A 425 -32.40 -21.88 -0.50
N PHE A 426 -31.95 -23.13 -0.55
CA PHE A 426 -32.42 -24.12 -1.51
C PHE A 426 -32.27 -25.55 -1.00
N THR A 427 -33.05 -26.46 -1.58
CA THR A 427 -32.89 -27.91 -1.36
C THR A 427 -32.12 -28.51 -2.55
N TYR A 428 -30.95 -29.08 -2.28
CA TYR A 428 -30.13 -29.78 -3.26
C TYR A 428 -30.65 -31.22 -3.45
N ASN A 429 -30.82 -31.66 -4.70
CA ASN A 429 -31.46 -32.94 -5.01
C ASN A 429 -30.49 -34.11 -5.21
N GLY A 430 -29.18 -33.86 -5.26
CA GLY A 430 -28.15 -34.86 -5.58
C GLY A 430 -27.73 -34.85 -7.03
#